data_AF-A0A4U7BSD6-F1
#
_entry.id   AF-A0A4U7BSD6-F1
#
_cell.length_a   1.000
_cell.length_b   1.000
_cell.length_c   1.000
_cell.angle_alpha   90.00
_cell.angle_beta   90.00
_cell.angle_gamma   90.00
#
_symmetry.space_group_name_H-M   'P 1'
#
loop_
_entity.id
_entity.type
_entity.pdbx_description
1 polymer ?
#
loop_
_entity_poly.entity_id
_entity_poly.type
_entity_poly.pdbx_seq_one_letter_code
_entity_poly.pdbx_strand_id
1 'polypeptide(L)'
;MFKIVCLKLLDIYQRFLSPFKPSVCRFYPSCSEYACWQFQKNNFFVAFFLTLFRIFRCNPFLKGGFDYPKISKKIIPCSLCFKPNFLARKKLYYFYIPYKNQTFYFIKYINQG
;
A
#
# COMPACT_ATOMS: atom_id res chain seq x y z
N MET A 1 -18.15 -5.38 4.95
CA MET A 1 -18.65 -4.00 5.15
C MET A 1 -17.58 -3.04 5.67
N PHE A 2 -16.94 -3.28 6.81
CA PHE A 2 -16.01 -2.33 7.46
C PHE A 2 -14.87 -1.80 6.57
N LYS A 3 -14.26 -2.65 5.74
CA LYS A 3 -13.21 -2.25 4.79
C LYS A 3 -13.65 -1.16 3.80
N ILE A 4 -14.88 -1.23 3.30
CA ILE A 4 -15.40 -0.27 2.32
C ILE A 4 -15.65 1.08 2.98
N VAL A 5 -16.17 1.07 4.22
CA VAL A 5 -16.42 2.28 5.01
C VAL A 5 -15.11 3.03 5.28
N CYS A 6 -14.07 2.33 5.74
CA CYS A 6 -12.76 2.96 5.97
C CYS A 6 -12.10 3.47 4.70
N LEU A 7 -12.22 2.75 3.57
CA LEU A 7 -11.71 3.23 2.29
C LEU A 7 -12.42 4.52 1.84
N LYS A 8 -13.75 4.61 1.99
CA LYS A 8 -14.49 5.84 1.69
C LYS A 8 -14.11 7.01 2.61
N LEU A 9 -13.93 6.75 3.91
CA LEU A 9 -13.43 7.75 4.86
C LEU A 9 -12.03 8.26 4.48
N LEU A 10 -11.13 7.34 4.08
CA LEU A 10 -9.79 7.69 3.59
C LEU A 10 -9.83 8.52 2.31
N ASP A 11 -10.75 8.20 1.40
CA ASP A 11 -10.92 8.93 0.13
C ASP A 11 -11.46 10.35 0.36
N ILE A 12 -12.46 10.49 1.24
CA ILE A 12 -12.95 11.79 1.71
C ILE A 12 -11.82 12.56 2.39
N TYR A 13 -11.07 11.93 3.28
CA TYR A 13 -9.92 12.57 3.93
C TYR A 13 -8.88 13.04 2.90
N GLN A 14 -8.52 12.22 1.92
CA GLN A 14 -7.57 12.60 0.87
C GLN A 14 -8.10 13.72 -0.01
N ARG A 15 -9.39 13.72 -0.36
CA ARG A 15 -9.95 14.73 -1.26
C ARG A 15 -10.18 16.09 -0.60
N PHE A 16 -10.57 16.08 0.68
CA PHE A 16 -10.93 17.30 1.40
C PHE A 16 -9.80 17.84 2.29
N LEU A 17 -9.01 16.98 2.95
CA LEU A 17 -7.96 17.43 3.87
C LEU A 17 -6.56 17.44 3.25
N SER A 18 -6.27 16.62 2.22
CA SER A 18 -4.96 16.64 1.56
C SER A 18 -4.60 17.97 0.88
N PRO A 19 -5.51 18.73 0.23
CA PRO A 19 -5.11 20.00 -0.39
C PRO A 19 -4.77 21.09 0.63
N PHE A 20 -5.24 20.96 1.88
CA PHE A 20 -5.02 21.94 2.93
C PHE A 20 -3.82 21.63 3.83
N LYS A 21 -3.17 20.47 3.67
CA LYS A 21 -2.12 20.01 4.59
C LYS A 21 -0.79 19.89 3.86
N PRO A 22 0.30 20.54 4.33
CA PRO A 22 1.62 20.31 3.77
C PRO A 22 2.02 18.84 3.95
N SER A 23 2.92 18.34 3.10
CA SER A 23 3.42 16.96 3.12
C SER A 23 4.31 16.70 4.35
N VAL A 24 3.68 16.58 5.52
CA VAL A 24 4.34 16.32 6.81
C VAL A 24 4.72 14.85 7.02
N CYS A 25 4.34 13.95 6.10
CA CYS A 25 4.69 12.55 6.21
C CYS A 25 6.20 12.36 6.01
N ARG A 26 6.86 11.83 7.03
CA ARG A 26 8.31 11.59 7.05
C ARG A 26 8.72 10.32 6.29
N PHE A 27 7.77 9.41 6.05
CA PHE A 27 7.96 8.19 5.28
C PHE A 27 7.31 8.27 3.91
N TYR A 28 7.93 7.64 2.92
CA TYR A 28 7.36 7.42 1.59
C TYR A 28 6.90 5.96 1.43
N PRO A 29 5.70 5.68 0.88
CA PRO A 29 4.63 6.62 0.54
C PRO A 29 3.99 7.24 1.80
N SER A 30 3.19 8.29 1.59
CA SER A 30 2.49 9.01 2.66
C SER A 30 1.64 8.08 3.55
N CYS A 31 1.38 8.45 4.80
CA CYS A 31 0.62 7.60 5.73
C CYS A 31 -0.80 7.27 5.23
N SER A 32 -1.46 8.22 4.57
CA SER A 32 -2.78 8.04 3.96
C SER A 32 -2.74 7.10 2.76
N GLU A 33 -1.72 7.21 1.91
CA GLU A 33 -1.54 6.32 0.77
C GLU A 33 -1.14 4.91 1.20
N TYR A 34 -0.25 4.79 2.17
CA TYR A 34 0.09 3.53 2.83
C TYR A 34 -1.16 2.85 3.39
N ALA A 35 -2.03 3.60 4.06
CA ALA A 35 -3.28 3.07 4.59
C ALA A 35 -4.20 2.56 3.47
N CYS A 36 -4.36 3.33 2.39
CA CYS A 36 -5.14 2.89 1.25
C CYS A 36 -4.61 1.55 0.67
N TRP A 37 -3.29 1.41 0.49
CA TRP A 37 -2.70 0.18 -0.04
C TRP A 37 -2.89 -1.01 0.91
N GLN A 38 -2.71 -0.79 2.22
CA GLN A 38 -2.92 -1.81 3.24
C GLN A 38 -4.38 -2.27 3.29
N PHE A 39 -5.33 -1.35 3.34
CA PHE A 39 -6.75 -1.69 3.37
C PHE A 39 -7.18 -2.38 2.07
N GLN A 40 -6.62 -2.03 0.91
CA GLN A 40 -6.94 -2.71 -0.36
C GLN A 40 -6.47 -4.17 -0.39
N LYS A 41 -5.27 -4.46 0.10
CA LYS A 41 -4.61 -5.77 -0.09
C LYS A 41 -4.68 -6.72 1.09
N ASN A 42 -4.69 -6.19 2.32
CA ASN A 42 -4.73 -6.99 3.54
C ASN A 42 -6.13 -7.04 4.16
N ASN A 43 -6.28 -7.90 5.17
CA ASN A 43 -7.49 -7.98 6.00
C ASN A 43 -7.66 -6.70 6.82
N PHE A 44 -8.92 -6.35 7.15
CA PHE A 44 -9.25 -5.10 7.83
C PHE A 44 -8.45 -4.87 9.12
N PHE A 45 -8.44 -5.84 10.03
CA PHE A 45 -7.75 -5.73 11.32
C PHE A 45 -6.23 -5.62 11.17
N VAL A 46 -5.64 -6.43 10.28
CA VAL A 46 -4.19 -6.40 10.01
C VAL A 46 -3.80 -5.06 9.39
N ALA A 47 -4.57 -4.59 8.40
CA ALA A 47 -4.36 -3.30 7.77
C ALA A 47 -4.47 -2.17 8.79
N PHE A 48 -5.54 -2.15 9.60
CA PHE A 48 -5.75 -1.13 10.63
C PHE A 48 -4.59 -1.07 11.61
N PHE A 49 -4.17 -2.21 12.18
CA PHE A 49 -3.07 -2.26 13.13
C PHE A 49 -1.74 -1.77 12.52
N LEU A 50 -1.40 -2.22 11.31
CA LEU A 50 -0.18 -1.79 10.60
C LEU A 50 -0.20 -0.29 10.27
N THR A 51 -1.37 0.26 9.92
CA THR A 51 -1.50 1.69 9.62
C THR A 51 -1.40 2.55 10.87
N LEU A 52 -2.07 2.15 11.96
CA LEU A 52 -2.05 2.86 13.22
C LEU A 52 -0.63 2.90 13.80
N PHE A 53 0.06 1.76 13.77
CA PHE A 53 1.45 1.67 14.21
C PHE A 53 2.39 2.55 13.39
N ARG A 54 2.15 2.68 12.07
CA ARG A 54 2.92 3.60 11.22
C ARG A 54 2.64 5.06 11.55
N ILE A 55 1.40 5.42 11.86
CA ILE A 55 1.05 6.79 12.27
C ILE A 55 1.80 7.17 13.54
N PHE A 56 1.84 6.28 14.54
CA PHE A 56 2.62 6.51 15.76
C PHE A 56 4.12 6.66 15.51
N ARG A 57 4.67 5.93 14.52
CA ARG A 57 6.06 6.07 14.08
C ARG A 57 6.32 7.33 13.25
N CYS A 58 5.28 7.95 12.68
CA CYS A 58 5.41 9.17 11.90
C CYS A 58 5.48 10.41 12.80
N ASN A 59 6.46 10.42 13.71
CA ASN A 59 6.78 11.55 14.59
C ASN A 59 8.06 12.26 14.09
N PRO A 60 8.27 13.55 14.43
CA PRO A 60 9.45 14.30 13.97
C PRO A 60 10.77 13.78 14.55
N PHE A 61 10.73 12.95 15.60
CA PHE A 61 11.89 12.41 16.30
C PHE A 61 12.52 11.19 15.60
N LEU A 62 11.83 10.61 14.62
CA LEU A 62 12.31 9.44 13.86
C LEU A 62 12.91 9.85 12.50
N LYS A 63 14.01 9.18 12.12
CA LYS A 63 14.56 9.31 10.75
C LYS A 63 13.53 8.76 9.77
N GLY A 64 13.22 9.56 8.75
CA GLY A 64 12.33 9.17 7.66
C GLY A 64 12.96 8.13 6.74
N GLY A 65 12.17 7.64 5.79
CA GLY A 65 12.65 6.68 4.81
C GLY A 65 11.56 6.08 3.94
N PHE A 66 11.96 5.11 3.12
CA PHE A 66 11.06 4.33 2.28
C PHE A 66 10.51 3.13 3.08
N ASP A 67 9.21 3.11 3.28
CA ASP A 67 8.54 1.98 3.94
C ASP A 67 7.30 1.61 3.13
N TYR A 68 7.47 0.65 2.22
CA TYR A 68 6.36 0.16 1.38
C TYR A 68 5.55 -0.89 2.14
N PRO A 69 4.22 -0.97 1.92
CA PRO A 69 3.40 -1.97 2.57
C PRO A 69 3.84 -3.38 2.17
N LYS A 70 4.01 -4.20 3.21
CA LYS A 70 4.37 -5.61 3.08
C LYS A 70 3.08 -6.42 3.02
N ILE A 71 2.99 -7.27 2.00
CA ILE A 71 1.84 -8.14 1.76
C ILE A 71 2.33 -9.58 1.77
N SER A 72 1.70 -10.42 2.57
CA SER A 72 1.91 -11.87 2.50
C SER A 72 0.98 -12.46 1.45
N LYS A 73 1.52 -13.16 0.45
CA LYS A 73 0.72 -13.94 -0.50
C LYS A 73 1.16 -15.39 -0.39
N LYS A 74 0.22 -16.32 -0.19
CA LYS A 74 0.54 -17.74 -0.38
C LYS A 74 0.96 -17.94 -1.83
N ILE A 75 2.25 -18.19 -2.05
CA ILE A 75 2.77 -18.63 -3.35
C ILE A 75 2.25 -20.05 -3.49
N ILE A 76 1.30 -20.27 -4.40
CA ILE A 76 0.87 -21.63 -4.76
C ILE A 76 1.96 -22.14 -5.71
N PRO A 77 2.81 -23.09 -5.30
CA PRO A 77 3.74 -23.70 -6.23
C PRO A 77 2.91 -24.62 -7.09
N CYS A 78 2.58 -24.19 -8.29
CA CYS A 78 2.14 -25.12 -9.30
C CYS A 78 2.99 -24.87 -10.53
N SER A 79 3.30 -25.95 -11.22
CA SER A 79 3.71 -26.13 -12.61
C SER A 79 2.97 -25.28 -13.67
N LEU A 80 2.28 -24.21 -13.27
CA LEU A 80 1.70 -23.17 -14.10
C LEU A 80 2.86 -22.29 -14.58
N CYS A 81 3.55 -22.79 -15.62
CA CYS A 81 4.53 -22.07 -16.40
C CYS A 81 4.16 -20.60 -16.48
N PHE A 82 5.01 -19.77 -15.88
CA PHE A 82 5.07 -18.36 -16.13
C PHE A 82 5.41 -18.21 -17.62
N LYS A 83 4.40 -18.23 -18.50
CA LYS A 83 4.50 -17.62 -19.82
C LYS A 83 4.27 -16.14 -19.57
N PRO A 84 5.30 -15.28 -19.55
CA PRO A 84 5.09 -13.84 -19.59
C PRO A 84 4.63 -13.51 -21.01
N ASN A 85 3.40 -13.90 -21.32
CA ASN A 85 2.71 -13.27 -22.42
C ASN A 85 2.46 -11.84 -21.94
N PHE A 86 3.23 -10.94 -22.52
CA PHE A 86 3.06 -9.48 -22.60
C PHE A 86 1.67 -9.11 -23.18
N LEU A 87 0.62 -9.74 -22.65
CA LEU A 87 -0.80 -9.68 -23.02
C LEU A 87 -1.62 -9.30 -21.77
N ALA A 88 -1.05 -8.48 -20.89
CA ALA A 88 -1.83 -7.80 -19.88
C ALA A 88 -2.74 -6.78 -20.60
N ARG A 89 -3.97 -7.18 -20.93
CA ARG A 89 -5.01 -6.29 -21.49
C ARG A 89 -5.35 -5.10 -20.57
N LYS A 90 -4.87 -5.08 -19.33
CA LYS A 90 -5.00 -3.97 -18.37
C LYS A 90 -3.63 -3.43 -18.00
N LYS A 91 -3.49 -2.10 -17.98
CA LYS A 91 -2.32 -1.36 -17.51
C LYS A 91 -1.91 -1.90 -16.13
N LEU A 92 -0.64 -2.29 -15.97
CA LEU A 92 -0.07 -2.71 -14.70
C LEU A 92 0.08 -1.47 -13.81
N TYR A 93 -0.74 -1.33 -12.77
CA TYR A 93 -0.67 -0.21 -11.81
C TYR A 93 0.25 -0.48 -10.62
N TYR A 94 0.69 -1.73 -10.41
CA TYR A 94 1.42 -2.14 -9.22
C TYR A 94 2.51 -3.17 -9.52
N PHE A 95 3.67 -3.02 -8.88
CA PHE A 95 4.81 -3.93 -8.92
C PHE A 95 4.98 -4.64 -7.57
N TYR A 96 5.19 -5.96 -7.60
CA TYR A 96 5.43 -6.78 -6.40
C TYR A 96 6.89 -7.23 -6.38
N ILE A 97 7.67 -6.76 -5.40
CA ILE A 97 9.08 -7.19 -5.22
C ILE A 97 9.12 -8.27 -4.13
N PRO A 98 9.65 -9.47 -4.41
CA PRO A 98 9.78 -10.51 -3.39
C PRO A 98 10.74 -10.06 -2.27
N TYR A 99 10.35 -10.25 -1.00
CA TYR A 99 11.07 -9.75 0.18
C TYR A 99 11.24 -10.81 1.29
N LYS A 100 11.41 -12.10 0.94
CA LYS A 100 11.62 -13.27 1.86
C LYS A 100 10.31 -13.95 2.31
N ASN A 101 10.35 -15.27 2.44
CA ASN A 101 9.28 -16.16 2.96
C ASN A 101 7.85 -15.76 2.54
N GLN A 102 7.58 -15.68 1.23
CA GLN A 102 6.26 -15.35 0.66
C GLN A 102 5.74 -13.92 0.96
N THR A 103 6.59 -13.04 1.48
CA THR A 103 6.28 -11.62 1.64
C THR A 103 6.73 -10.82 0.42
N PHE A 104 5.93 -9.84 0.03
CA PHE A 104 6.17 -8.99 -1.12
C PHE A 104 6.03 -7.53 -0.73
N TYR A 105 6.95 -6.69 -1.22
CA TYR A 105 6.74 -5.25 -1.24
C TYR A 105 5.75 -4.88 -2.32
N PHE A 106 4.87 -3.95 -1.99
CA PHE A 106 3.87 -3.43 -2.91
C PHE A 106 4.19 -2.00 -3.28
N ILE A 107 4.51 -1.77 -4.55
CA ILE A 107 4.86 -0.47 -5.10
C ILE A 107 3.81 -0.11 -6.15
N LYS A 108 3.15 1.03 -5.99
CA LYS A 108 2.26 1.59 -7.02
C LYS A 108 3.11 2.35 -8.04
N TYR A 109 2.96 2.03 -9.32
CA TYR A 109 3.56 2.81 -10.39
C TYR A 109 2.61 3.96 -10.73
N ILE A 110 3.06 5.20 -10.54
CA ILE A 110 2.30 6.38 -10.93
C ILE A 110 2.52 6.57 -12.43
N ASN A 111 1.54 6.20 -13.26
CA ASN A 111 1.47 6.76 -14.60
C ASN A 111 1.06 8.23 -14.44
N GLN A 112 2.04 9.13 -14.48
CA GLN A 112 1.80 10.53 -14.85
C GLN A 112 1.76 10.56 -16.38
N GLY A 113 0.55 10.57 -16.93
CA GLY A 113 0.28 10.61 -18.37
C GLY A 113 -1.22 10.59 -18.59
#